data_AF-A0A7K6H1Y3-F1
#
_entry.id   AF-A0A7K6H1Y3-F1
#
_cell.length_a   1.000
_cell.length_b   1.000
_cell.length_c   1.000
_cell.angle_alpha   90.00
_cell.angle_beta   90.00
_cell.angle_gamma   90.00
#
_symmetry.space_group_name_H-M   'P 1'
#
loop_
_entity.id
_entity.type
_entity.pdbx_description
1 polymer ?
#
loop_
_entity_poly.entity_id
_entity_poly.type
_entity_poly.pdbx_seq_one_letter_code
_entity_poly.pdbx_strand_id
1 'polypeptide(L)'
;STGKQVYSPPKRISFHYYHGHPVTIWSQGILLYDMVYGFHPFNRDKDISLGHYLLPTMVFWFLSPECQHLVKWCLSMYPLDRP
;
A
#
# COMPACT_ATOMS: atom_id res chain seq x y z
N SER A 1 -17.38 9.79 -6.73
CA SER A 1 -17.01 9.36 -5.36
C SER A 1 -15.59 8.75 -5.33
N THR A 2 -14.65 9.30 -6.09
CA THR A 2 -13.67 8.52 -6.85
C THR A 2 -12.22 8.56 -6.35
N GLY A 3 -11.91 9.27 -5.25
CA GLY A 3 -10.55 9.30 -4.67
C GLY A 3 -10.36 8.39 -3.46
N LYS A 4 -11.32 8.34 -2.54
CA LYS A 4 -11.15 7.70 -1.22
C LYS A 4 -11.02 6.17 -1.28
N GLN A 5 -11.59 5.54 -2.31
CA GLN A 5 -11.59 4.08 -2.46
C GLN A 5 -10.21 3.53 -2.86
N VAL A 6 -9.43 4.29 -3.63
CA VAL A 6 -8.13 3.85 -4.16
C VAL A 6 -7.04 3.85 -3.08
N TYR A 7 -7.13 4.77 -2.11
CA TYR A 7 -6.21 4.87 -0.97
C TYR A 7 -6.66 4.09 0.26
N SER A 8 -7.83 3.45 0.22
CA SER A 8 -8.36 2.70 1.35
C SER A 8 -7.80 1.26 1.37
N PRO A 9 -7.57 0.67 2.56
CA PRO A 9 -7.13 -0.71 2.68
C PRO A 9 -8.22 -1.70 2.23
N PRO A 10 -7.87 -2.99 2.03
CA PRO A 10 -8.81 -4.01 1.58
C PRO A 10 -10.03 -4.14 2.51
N LYS A 11 -11.24 -4.14 1.94
CA LYS A 11 -12.50 -4.23 2.72
C LYS A 11 -12.55 -5.44 3.65
N ARG A 12 -11.99 -6.59 3.23
CA ARG A 12 -11.91 -7.83 4.02
C ARG A 12 -11.09 -7.71 5.31
N ILE A 13 -10.27 -6.68 5.41
CA ILE A 13 -9.36 -6.46 6.52
C ILE A 13 -9.86 -5.26 7.36
N SER A 14 -10.77 -4.48 6.78
CA SER A 14 -11.54 -3.41 7.43
C SER A 14 -12.76 -3.92 8.22
N PHE A 15 -12.92 -5.23 8.43
CA PHE A 15 -14.03 -5.77 9.25
C PHE A 15 -13.84 -5.37 10.73
N HIS A 16 -14.42 -4.21 11.04
CA HIS A 16 -14.88 -3.70 12.33
C HIS A 16 -13.90 -3.47 13.50
N TYR A 17 -12.63 -3.87 13.43
CA TYR A 17 -11.71 -3.70 14.58
C TYR A 17 -10.54 -2.74 14.41
N TYR A 18 -10.25 -2.26 13.18
CA TYR A 18 -9.10 -1.40 12.92
C TYR A 18 -9.53 -0.04 12.37
N HIS A 19 -9.94 0.86 13.26
CA HIS A 19 -10.12 2.28 12.96
C HIS A 19 -8.93 3.06 13.55
N GLY A 20 -8.18 3.80 12.72
CA GLY A 20 -7.08 4.67 13.19
C GLY A 20 -5.75 4.52 12.44
N HIS A 21 -4.65 4.48 13.21
CA HIS A 21 -3.26 4.54 12.72
C HIS A 21 -2.93 3.55 11.58
N PRO A 22 -3.33 2.27 11.62
CA PRO A 22 -3.00 1.31 10.55
C PRO A 22 -3.65 1.63 9.20
N VAL A 23 -4.81 2.29 9.20
CA VAL A 23 -5.48 2.75 7.97
C VAL A 23 -4.72 3.93 7.37
N THR A 24 -4.22 4.83 8.22
CA THR A 24 -3.42 5.99 7.80
C THR A 24 -2.10 5.52 7.19
N ILE A 25 -1.42 4.55 7.81
CA ILE A 25 -0.17 3.98 7.28
C ILE A 25 -0.36 3.36 5.91
N TRP A 26 -1.47 2.65 5.68
CA TRP A 26 -1.75 2.11 4.34
C TRP A 26 -1.81 3.22 3.29
N SER A 27 -2.57 4.29 3.56
CA SER A 27 -2.66 5.41 2.62
C SER A 27 -1.33 6.13 2.42
N GLN A 28 -0.50 6.24 3.48
CA GLN A 28 0.85 6.78 3.39
C GLN A 28 1.78 5.87 2.59
N GLY A 29 1.65 4.55 2.72
CA GLY A 29 2.38 3.57 1.92
C GLY A 29 2.07 3.68 0.43
N ILE A 30 0.81 3.95 0.06
CA ILE A 30 0.42 4.20 -1.33
C ILE A 30 1.09 5.49 -1.85
N LEU A 31 1.07 6.56 -1.06
CA LEU A 31 1.72 7.83 -1.44
C LEU A 31 3.24 7.67 -1.57
N LEU A 32 3.87 6.96 -0.63
CA LEU A 32 5.31 6.67 -0.69
C LEU A 32 5.65 5.84 -1.93
N TYR A 33 4.83 4.83 -2.25
CA TYR A 33 4.99 4.06 -3.47
C TYR A 33 4.92 4.98 -4.70
N ASP A 34 3.91 5.86 -4.79
CA ASP A 34 3.72 6.77 -5.91
C ASP A 34 4.91 7.74 -6.08
N MET A 35 5.43 8.28 -4.99
CA MET A 35 6.63 9.15 -5.02
C MET A 35 7.88 8.41 -5.50
N VAL A 36 8.00 7.12 -5.16
CA VAL A 36 9.21 6.33 -5.41
C VAL A 36 9.20 5.69 -6.80
N TYR A 37 8.07 5.13 -7.22
CA TYR A 37 7.92 4.41 -8.47
C TYR A 37 7.31 5.27 -9.58
N GLY A 38 6.71 6.42 -9.25
CA GLY A 38 6.15 7.38 -10.20
C GLY A 38 4.77 7.01 -10.75
N PHE A 39 4.08 6.04 -10.13
CA PHE A 39 2.73 5.63 -10.50
C PHE A 39 2.01 4.93 -9.34
N HIS A 40 0.69 4.82 -9.46
CA HIS A 40 -0.16 4.19 -8.45
C HIS A 40 0.08 2.67 -8.35
N PRO A 41 0.24 2.08 -7.14
CA PRO A 41 0.61 0.67 -6.96
C PRO A 41 -0.43 -0.34 -7.49
N PHE A 42 -1.72 0.03 -7.44
CA PHE A 42 -2.84 -0.83 -7.82
C PHE A 42 -3.56 -0.30 -9.06
N ASN A 43 -3.89 -1.19 -10.00
CA ASN A 43 -4.58 -0.80 -11.23
C ASN A 43 -6.11 -1.00 -11.10
N ARG A 44 -6.54 -1.92 -10.24
CA ARG A 44 -7.96 -2.25 -9.99
C ARG A 44 -8.22 -2.47 -8.50
N ASP A 45 -9.47 -2.26 -8.07
CA ASP A 45 -9.92 -2.59 -6.70
C ASP A 45 -9.66 -4.05 -6.29
N LYS A 46 -9.65 -4.96 -7.27
CA LYS A 46 -9.34 -6.38 -7.04
C LYS A 46 -7.88 -6.58 -6.65
N ASP A 47 -6.97 -5.76 -7.18
CA ASP A 47 -5.54 -5.82 -6.91
C ASP A 47 -5.26 -5.42 -5.45
N ILE A 48 -5.97 -4.37 -4.97
CA ILE A 48 -5.99 -3.98 -3.55
C ILE A 48 -6.45 -5.17 -2.69
N SER A 49 -7.56 -5.80 -3.08
CA SER A 49 -8.15 -6.91 -2.32
C SER A 49 -7.26 -8.15 -2.23
N LEU A 50 -6.36 -8.33 -3.21
CA LEU A 50 -5.39 -9.43 -3.26
C LEU A 50 -4.01 -9.03 -2.74
N GLY A 51 -3.74 -7.74 -2.51
CA GLY A 51 -2.42 -7.24 -2.15
C GLY A 51 -1.41 -7.31 -3.31
N HIS A 52 -1.91 -7.39 -4.55
CA HIS A 52 -1.07 -7.52 -5.73
C HIS A 52 -0.74 -6.12 -6.28
N TYR A 53 0.45 -5.62 -6.00
CA TYR A 53 0.97 -4.40 -6.63
C TYR A 53 2.28 -4.72 -7.37
N LEU A 54 2.59 -3.91 -8.38
CA LEU A 54 3.79 -4.11 -9.18
C LEU A 54 5.04 -3.68 -8.39
N LEU A 55 6.18 -4.28 -8.69
CA LEU A 55 7.48 -3.77 -8.26
C LEU A 55 8.35 -3.68 -9.52
N PRO A 56 8.42 -2.50 -10.18
CA PRO A 56 9.19 -2.31 -11.40
C PRO A 56 10.64 -2.66 -11.16
N THR A 57 11.14 -3.71 -11.81
CA THR A 57 12.49 -4.24 -11.59
C THR A 57 13.56 -3.17 -11.74
N MET A 58 13.40 -2.26 -12.72
CA MET A 58 14.35 -1.18 -12.97
C MET A 58 14.45 -0.23 -11.76
N VAL A 59 13.34 0.37 -11.32
CA VAL A 59 13.35 1.29 -10.18
C VAL A 59 13.67 0.55 -8.88
N PHE A 60 13.16 -0.67 -8.71
CA PHE A 60 13.38 -1.49 -7.52
C PHE A 60 14.88 -1.72 -7.25
N TRP A 61 15.70 -1.99 -8.26
CA TRP A 61 17.15 -2.19 -8.08
C TRP A 61 17.91 -0.92 -7.67
N PHE A 62 17.37 0.28 -7.94
CA PHE A 62 18.01 1.55 -7.56
C PHE A 62 17.61 2.05 -6.17
N LEU A 63 16.60 1.44 -5.55
CA LEU A 63 16.14 1.85 -4.22
C LEU A 63 16.96 1.18 -3.13
N SER A 64 17.24 1.93 -2.07
CA SER A 64 17.78 1.37 -0.83
C SER A 64 16.89 0.23 -0.32
N PRO A 65 17.47 -0.86 0.23
CA PRO A 65 16.71 -1.95 0.84
C PRO A 65 15.71 -1.47 1.89
N GLU A 66 16.07 -0.42 2.64
CA GLU A 66 15.25 0.19 3.69
C GLU A 66 13.97 0.83 3.09
N CYS A 67 14.11 1.55 1.97
CA CYS A 67 12.95 2.13 1.28
C CYS A 67 12.04 1.05 0.71
N GLN A 68 12.60 0.00 0.09
CA GLN A 68 11.82 -1.12 -0.42
C GLN A 68 11.06 -1.83 0.71
N HIS A 69 11.73 -2.04 1.85
CA HIS A 69 11.14 -2.66 3.02
C HIS A 69 10.02 -1.80 3.58
N LEU A 70 10.24 -0.49 3.76
CA LEU A 70 9.24 0.44 4.28
C LEU A 70 7.97 0.46 3.42
N VAL A 71 8.11 0.53 2.09
CA VAL A 71 6.94 0.48 1.18
C VAL A 71 6.16 -0.82 1.36
N LYS A 72 6.86 -1.96 1.39
CA LYS A 72 6.22 -3.27 1.59
C LYS A 72 5.53 -3.38 2.96
N TRP A 73 6.17 -2.85 3.99
CA TRP A 73 5.71 -2.91 5.37
C TRP A 73 4.45 -2.06 5.59
N CYS A 74 4.40 -0.86 5.01
CA CYS A 74 3.20 -0.01 5.02
C CYS A 74 2.03 -0.64 4.25
N LEU A 75 2.32 -1.35 3.16
CA LEU A 75 1.34 -2.05 2.32
C LEU A 75 1.09 -3.50 2.74
N SER A 76 1.43 -3.87 3.98
CA SER A 76 1.07 -5.17 4.55
C SER A 76 -0.45 -5.35 4.54
N MET A 77 -0.89 -6.50 4.05
CA MET A 77 -2.31 -6.85 4.01
C MET A 77 -2.86 -6.88 5.44
N TYR A 78 -2.17 -7.52 6.38
CA TYR A 78 -2.59 -7.53 7.78
C TYR A 78 -2.27 -6.19 8.46
N PRO A 79 -3.22 -5.53 9.17
CA PRO A 79 -3.00 -4.20 9.74
C PRO A 79 -2.03 -4.20 10.90
N LEU A 80 -1.91 -5.32 11.63
CA LEU A 80 -0.98 -5.49 12.75
C LEU A 80 0.47 -5.65 12.28
N ASP A 81 0.67 -6.01 11.02
CA ASP A 81 1.99 -6.13 10.40
C ASP A 81 2.43 -4.81 9.78
N ARG A 82 1.68 -3.72 9.98
CA ARG A 82 2.09 -2.36 9.59
C ARG A 82 2.83 -1.70 10.77
N PRO A 83 3.72 -0.74 10.50
CA PRO A 83 4.45 -0.02 11.55
C PRO A 83 3.59 0.76 12.56
#